data_AF-A0A8M1KC80-F1
#
_entry.id   AF-A0A8M1KC80-F1
#
_cell.length_a   1.000
_cell.length_b   1.000
_cell.length_c   1.000
_cell.angle_alpha   90.00
_cell.angle_beta   90.00
_cell.angle_gamma   90.00
#
_symmetry.space_group_name_H-M   'P 1'
#
loop_
_entity.id
_entity.type
_entity.pdbx_description
1 polymer ?
#
loop_
_entity_poly.entity_id
_entity_poly.type
_entity_poly.pdbx_seq_one_letter_code
_entity_poly.pdbx_strand_id
1 'polypeptide(L)'
;MHHITWTALLLSVTLSVSSGGKVLVFPLDGSHWVNMKVIIEELHSRGHRITVVRASDSWYIKEESPHYSAITIPTAGGYDQELFGAFVKRLVHIKRQQQFWSRIMVEFEAMEKFTEMHRKICDLTTMMFEDEALMKSLTDGKFDVVLTDPGLGGGVFLARRLSLPLVLNARWTAHGEGHFAIAPSPPSFVPYPGLELTDKMTFSQRVQNIMTFIFASSQIAMNVAPHYAALSHRFFGPDVDYFSLFQDADIWLMRNDFTFEFPRPTMPNVVYMSGFQCKPARPLPVDLEEFVQSSGEHGIIIMSLGSFLAELPSDMTEEIAAAFAQLPQKVIWRHKGAKPSTLGNNTLLVDWIPQNDLLGHPKTKVFVAHGGTNGVQEAIYHGVPIVGLPLMFDQPDNLSRMVVRGTAKVVDIATLDRAVFVEALRAVLYEPSYRENMQRLSRIHHDQPMKPLDRAIFWIEFVMRNGGAPHLRTQSFRMSWMAYHSIDVILTLLMALLLLLLIMFLAIKKCFSVLFKKKVKCE
;
A
#
# COMPACT_ATOMS: atom_id res chain seq x y z
N MET A 1 30.74 -48.67 21.65
CA MET A 1 29.53 -47.95 22.12
C MET A 1 29.77 -46.48 22.48
N HIS A 2 30.97 -46.05 22.91
CA HIS A 2 31.22 -44.65 23.29
C HIS A 2 31.20 -43.61 22.15
N HIS A 3 31.50 -43.99 20.89
CA HIS A 3 31.48 -43.02 19.78
C HIS A 3 30.08 -42.65 19.27
N ILE A 4 29.10 -43.53 19.47
CA ILE A 4 27.70 -43.31 19.06
C ILE A 4 27.01 -42.33 20.02
N THR A 5 27.36 -42.37 21.30
CA THR A 5 26.82 -41.43 22.30
C THR A 5 27.32 -40.01 22.10
N TRP A 6 28.58 -39.81 21.67
CA TRP A 6 29.12 -38.47 21.39
C TRP A 6 28.58 -37.86 20.10
N THR A 7 28.33 -38.67 19.06
CA THR A 7 27.69 -38.18 17.82
C THR A 7 26.23 -37.85 18.04
N ALA A 8 25.49 -38.63 18.86
CA ALA A 8 24.13 -38.28 19.26
C ALA A 8 24.08 -37.01 20.14
N LEU A 9 25.05 -36.82 21.04
CA LEU A 9 25.15 -35.59 21.83
C LEU A 9 25.49 -34.36 20.96
N LEU A 10 26.42 -34.50 20.01
CA LEU A 10 26.73 -33.43 19.05
C LEU A 10 25.54 -33.11 18.14
N LEU A 11 24.81 -34.12 17.65
CA LEU A 11 23.57 -33.93 16.88
C LEU A 11 22.48 -33.23 17.71
N SER A 12 22.41 -33.51 19.03
CA SER A 12 21.48 -32.82 19.94
C SER A 12 21.90 -31.38 20.29
N VAL A 13 23.19 -31.05 20.18
CA VAL A 13 23.72 -29.69 20.38
C VAL A 13 23.67 -28.87 19.08
N THR A 14 23.66 -29.53 17.90
CA THR A 14 23.44 -28.88 16.60
C THR A 14 21.99 -28.80 16.17
N LEU A 15 21.06 -29.41 16.91
CA LEU A 15 19.69 -28.94 16.96
C LEU A 15 19.72 -27.61 17.69
N SER A 16 20.11 -26.55 16.98
CA SER A 16 19.68 -25.22 17.34
C SER A 16 18.17 -25.35 17.52
N VAL A 17 17.73 -25.33 18.77
CA VAL A 17 16.36 -24.97 19.10
C VAL A 17 16.25 -23.57 18.51
N SER A 18 15.82 -23.50 17.25
CA SER A 18 15.34 -22.27 16.64
C SER A 18 14.21 -21.85 17.56
N SER A 19 14.54 -21.01 18.55
CA SER A 19 13.54 -20.41 19.41
C SER A 19 12.83 -19.39 18.55
N GLY A 20 11.88 -19.86 17.75
CA GLY A 20 11.03 -18.99 16.96
C GLY A 20 10.34 -18.02 17.91
N GLY A 21 10.52 -16.72 17.67
CA GLY A 21 9.89 -15.72 18.51
C GLY A 21 8.37 -15.64 18.30
N LYS A 22 7.74 -14.84 19.16
CA LYS A 22 6.29 -14.70 19.29
C LYS A 22 5.85 -13.38 18.66
N VAL A 23 5.05 -13.47 17.62
CA VAL A 23 4.58 -12.33 16.83
C VAL A 23 3.11 -12.07 17.15
N LEU A 24 2.81 -10.88 17.65
CA LEU A 24 1.44 -10.42 17.81
C LEU A 24 1.02 -9.66 16.55
N VAL A 25 -0.01 -10.16 15.89
CA VAL A 25 -0.49 -9.62 14.62
C VAL A 25 -1.77 -8.83 14.86
N PHE A 26 -1.76 -7.56 14.43
CA PHE A 26 -2.94 -6.72 14.38
C PHE A 26 -3.26 -6.39 12.91
N PRO A 27 -4.13 -7.16 12.26
CA PRO A 27 -4.34 -7.10 10.82
C PRO A 27 -5.41 -6.08 10.42
N LEU A 28 -5.49 -5.84 9.11
CA LEU A 28 -6.66 -5.27 8.45
C LEU A 28 -7.27 -6.34 7.54
N ASP A 29 -8.59 -6.50 7.58
CA ASP A 29 -9.29 -7.54 6.81
C ASP A 29 -9.34 -7.22 5.29
N GLY A 30 -9.98 -8.06 4.51
CA GLY A 30 -10.09 -7.91 3.06
C GLY A 30 -8.79 -8.26 2.35
N SER A 31 -8.45 -7.49 1.31
CA SER A 31 -7.24 -7.72 0.50
C SER A 31 -5.93 -7.47 1.27
N HIS A 32 -5.98 -6.71 2.37
CA HIS A 32 -4.83 -6.48 3.24
C HIS A 32 -4.42 -7.76 3.97
N TRP A 33 -5.39 -8.47 4.55
CA TRP A 33 -5.16 -9.76 5.18
C TRP A 33 -4.59 -10.81 4.21
N VAL A 34 -5.11 -10.90 2.97
CA VAL A 34 -4.60 -11.87 1.97
C VAL A 34 -3.09 -11.73 1.77
N ASN A 35 -2.59 -10.50 1.79
CA ASN A 35 -1.16 -10.19 1.69
C ASN A 35 -0.42 -10.52 2.99
N MET A 36 -0.94 -10.04 4.13
CA MET A 36 -0.34 -10.27 5.43
C MET A 36 -0.24 -11.76 5.78
N LYS A 37 -1.20 -12.57 5.33
CA LYS A 37 -1.23 -14.02 5.48
C LYS A 37 0.00 -14.68 4.86
N VAL A 38 0.52 -14.19 3.74
CA VAL A 38 1.75 -14.73 3.12
C VAL A 38 2.95 -14.58 4.08
N ILE A 39 3.06 -13.44 4.76
CA ILE A 39 4.12 -13.20 5.75
C ILE A 39 3.90 -14.10 6.98
N ILE A 40 2.67 -14.24 7.44
CA ILE A 40 2.30 -15.10 8.58
C ILE A 40 2.64 -16.57 8.30
N GLU A 41 2.28 -17.09 7.14
CA GLU A 41 2.58 -18.46 6.74
C GLU A 41 4.09 -18.72 6.70
N GLU A 42 4.87 -17.75 6.20
CA GLU A 42 6.33 -17.86 6.15
C GLU A 42 6.99 -17.71 7.53
N LEU A 43 6.50 -16.82 8.40
CA LEU A 43 6.95 -16.77 9.79
C LEU A 43 6.66 -18.09 10.51
N HIS A 44 5.47 -18.66 10.29
CA HIS A 44 5.08 -19.92 10.88
C HIS A 44 5.95 -21.08 10.38
N SER A 45 6.26 -21.13 9.08
CA SER A 45 7.13 -22.16 8.49
C SER A 45 8.55 -22.12 9.07
N ARG A 46 9.00 -20.96 9.56
CA ARG A 46 10.28 -20.76 10.24
C ARG A 46 10.25 -21.01 11.75
N GLY A 47 9.11 -21.45 12.29
CA GLY A 47 8.93 -21.84 13.68
C GLY A 47 8.46 -20.73 14.61
N HIS A 48 8.11 -19.54 14.08
CA HIS A 48 7.54 -18.47 14.89
C HIS A 48 6.13 -18.80 15.38
N ARG A 49 5.81 -18.37 16.60
CA ARG A 49 4.46 -18.48 17.15
C ARG A 49 3.69 -17.21 16.85
N ILE A 50 2.52 -17.35 16.26
CA ILE A 50 1.77 -16.21 15.75
C ILE A 50 0.41 -16.16 16.44
N THR A 51 0.07 -14.98 16.95
CA THR A 51 -1.25 -14.71 17.54
C THR A 51 -1.88 -13.55 16.79
N VAL A 52 -3.08 -13.75 16.25
CA VAL A 52 -3.78 -12.77 15.41
C VAL A 52 -4.98 -12.23 16.16
N VAL A 53 -5.05 -10.91 16.31
CA VAL A 53 -6.26 -10.22 16.81
C VAL A 53 -7.26 -10.10 15.66
N ARG A 54 -8.52 -10.45 15.89
CA ARG A 54 -9.60 -10.30 14.91
C ARG A 54 -10.89 -9.80 15.54
N ALA A 55 -11.72 -9.20 14.71
CA ALA A 55 -13.11 -8.89 15.04
C ALA A 55 -13.98 -10.14 14.86
N SER A 56 -15.13 -10.20 15.51
CA SER A 56 -16.05 -11.35 15.40
C SER A 56 -16.64 -11.50 13.99
N ASP A 57 -16.80 -10.38 13.27
CA ASP A 57 -17.33 -10.29 11.89
C ASP A 57 -16.24 -10.35 10.81
N SER A 58 -15.00 -10.71 11.16
CA SER A 58 -13.91 -10.78 10.18
C SER A 58 -14.24 -11.71 9.00
N TRP A 59 -14.02 -11.22 7.79
CA TRP A 59 -14.37 -11.89 6.53
C TRP A 59 -13.33 -12.96 6.17
N TYR A 60 -12.07 -12.54 5.93
CA TYR A 60 -11.00 -13.46 5.51
C TYR A 60 -10.20 -14.03 6.68
N ILE A 61 -10.24 -13.37 7.85
CA ILE A 61 -9.48 -13.78 9.04
C ILE A 61 -10.28 -14.82 9.80
N LYS A 62 -9.88 -16.09 9.67
CA LYS A 62 -10.55 -17.22 10.31
C LYS A 62 -10.10 -17.35 11.76
N GLU A 63 -11.01 -17.81 12.61
CA GLU A 63 -10.74 -18.09 14.02
C GLU A 63 -9.82 -19.29 14.18
N GLU A 64 -10.07 -20.34 13.42
CA GLU A 64 -9.24 -21.54 13.37
C GLU A 64 -8.26 -21.47 12.20
N SER A 65 -6.99 -21.75 12.48
CA SER A 65 -5.92 -21.77 11.49
C SER A 65 -4.79 -22.69 11.94
N PRO A 66 -4.17 -23.45 11.02
CA PRO A 66 -2.96 -24.19 11.34
C PRO A 66 -1.74 -23.27 11.53
N HIS A 67 -1.80 -22.01 11.08
CA HIS A 67 -0.65 -21.10 11.02
C HIS A 67 -0.58 -20.11 12.18
N TYR A 68 -1.67 -19.91 12.92
CA TYR A 68 -1.74 -18.94 14.01
C TYR A 68 -2.86 -19.29 15.00
N SER A 69 -2.77 -18.77 16.22
CA SER A 69 -3.88 -18.73 17.17
C SER A 69 -4.63 -17.40 17.06
N ALA A 70 -5.95 -17.41 17.16
CA ALA A 70 -6.76 -16.19 17.07
C ALA A 70 -7.19 -15.69 18.46
N ILE A 71 -7.23 -14.38 18.62
CA ILE A 71 -7.94 -13.68 19.70
C ILE A 71 -9.12 -12.96 19.05
N THR A 72 -10.33 -13.36 19.41
CA THR A 72 -11.56 -12.80 18.83
C THR A 72 -12.14 -11.78 19.79
N ILE A 73 -12.21 -10.52 19.37
CA ILE A 73 -12.89 -9.46 20.11
C ILE A 73 -14.36 -9.45 19.68
N PRO A 74 -15.33 -9.51 20.62
CA PRO A 74 -16.76 -9.64 20.31
C PRO A 74 -17.38 -8.31 19.86
N THR A 75 -16.86 -7.75 18.77
CA THR A 75 -17.31 -6.51 18.15
C THR A 75 -17.07 -6.52 16.65
N ALA A 76 -17.75 -5.64 15.93
CA ALA A 76 -17.63 -5.49 14.49
C ALA A 76 -16.39 -4.68 14.10
N GLY A 77 -15.56 -5.23 13.21
CA GLY A 77 -14.34 -4.61 12.69
C GLY A 77 -14.55 -3.73 11.45
N GLY A 78 -15.76 -3.74 10.87
CA GLY A 78 -16.14 -2.83 9.78
C GLY A 78 -15.88 -3.32 8.35
N TYR A 79 -15.47 -4.59 8.19
CA TYR A 79 -15.14 -5.24 6.92
C TYR A 79 -16.08 -6.40 6.56
N ASP A 80 -17.36 -6.28 6.91
CA ASP A 80 -18.38 -7.22 6.47
C ASP A 80 -18.45 -7.28 4.93
N GLN A 81 -18.53 -8.51 4.39
CA GLN A 81 -18.49 -8.78 2.95
C GLN A 81 -19.63 -8.09 2.19
N GLU A 82 -20.86 -8.18 2.71
CA GLU A 82 -22.04 -7.69 2.01
C GLU A 82 -22.08 -6.16 2.02
N LEU A 83 -21.86 -5.55 3.18
CA LEU A 83 -21.86 -4.10 3.34
C LEU A 83 -20.72 -3.45 2.54
N PHE A 84 -19.52 -4.04 2.58
CA PHE A 84 -18.39 -3.51 1.83
C PHE A 84 -18.58 -3.71 0.31
N GLY A 85 -19.16 -4.85 -0.11
CA GLY A 85 -19.54 -5.09 -1.50
C GLY A 85 -20.57 -4.08 -2.01
N ALA A 86 -21.59 -3.75 -1.21
CA ALA A 86 -22.59 -2.74 -1.56
C ALA A 86 -21.98 -1.34 -1.68
N PHE A 87 -21.10 -0.96 -0.75
CA PHE A 87 -20.34 0.30 -0.82
C PHE A 87 -19.54 0.41 -2.13
N VAL A 88 -18.81 -0.65 -2.47
CA VAL A 88 -18.03 -0.72 -3.72
C VAL A 88 -18.93 -0.57 -4.96
N LYS A 89 -20.08 -1.25 -5.00
CA LYS A 89 -21.06 -1.10 -6.11
C LYS A 89 -21.59 0.34 -6.21
N ARG A 90 -21.84 1.00 -5.08
CA ARG A 90 -22.29 2.41 -5.03
C ARG A 90 -21.23 3.35 -5.63
N LEU A 91 -19.95 3.18 -5.29
CA LEU A 91 -18.87 3.98 -5.86
C LEU A 91 -18.79 3.84 -7.39
N VAL A 92 -18.86 2.60 -7.88
CA VAL A 92 -18.85 2.32 -9.34
C VAL A 92 -20.06 2.97 -10.00
N HIS A 93 -21.26 2.87 -9.40
CA HIS A 93 -22.46 3.49 -9.93
C HIS A 93 -22.32 5.01 -10.06
N ILE A 94 -21.88 5.70 -9.00
CA ILE A 94 -21.68 7.16 -9.01
C ILE A 94 -20.67 7.56 -10.07
N LYS A 95 -19.53 6.85 -10.15
CA LYS A 95 -18.48 7.14 -11.13
C LYS A 95 -19.00 7.07 -12.58
N ARG A 96 -19.93 6.16 -12.86
CA ARG A 96 -20.53 5.99 -14.19
C ARG A 96 -21.52 7.09 -14.57
N GLN A 97 -22.05 7.87 -13.62
CA GLN A 97 -23.04 8.90 -13.94
C GLN A 97 -22.46 10.09 -14.71
N GLN A 98 -21.13 10.27 -14.74
CA GLN A 98 -20.43 11.35 -15.45
C GLN A 98 -20.94 12.77 -15.15
N GLN A 99 -21.59 12.96 -14.00
CA GLN A 99 -21.99 14.29 -13.55
C GLN A 99 -20.76 15.06 -13.05
N PHE A 100 -20.77 16.38 -13.17
CA PHE A 100 -19.70 17.26 -12.69
C PHE A 100 -19.34 17.00 -11.20
N TRP A 101 -20.32 16.61 -10.38
CA TRP A 101 -20.15 16.36 -8.94
C TRP A 101 -19.82 14.91 -8.59
N SER A 102 -19.77 13.97 -9.55
CA SER A 102 -19.61 12.53 -9.27
C SER A 102 -18.33 12.24 -8.48
N ARG A 103 -17.24 12.94 -8.80
CA ARG A 103 -15.96 12.81 -8.08
C ARG A 103 -16.10 13.25 -6.62
N ILE A 104 -16.77 14.37 -6.39
CA ILE A 104 -17.01 14.90 -5.04
C ILE A 104 -17.91 13.94 -4.25
N MET A 105 -18.94 13.38 -4.87
CA MET A 105 -19.80 12.37 -4.24
C MET A 105 -19.01 11.11 -3.84
N VAL A 106 -18.17 10.57 -4.73
CA VAL A 106 -17.29 9.42 -4.41
C VAL A 106 -16.41 9.70 -3.20
N GLU A 107 -15.83 10.90 -3.09
CA GLU A 107 -15.02 11.29 -1.93
C GLU A 107 -15.85 11.35 -0.64
N PHE A 108 -17.06 11.92 -0.69
CA PHE A 108 -17.97 11.96 0.48
C PHE A 108 -18.37 10.55 0.95
N GLU A 109 -18.74 9.67 0.01
CA GLU A 109 -19.08 8.27 0.30
C GLU A 109 -17.91 7.54 0.96
N ALA A 110 -16.70 7.72 0.42
CA ALA A 110 -15.49 7.12 0.97
C ALA A 110 -15.17 7.67 2.35
N MET A 111 -15.29 8.99 2.55
CA MET A 111 -15.06 9.64 3.84
C MET A 111 -16.02 9.14 4.91
N GLU A 112 -17.33 9.06 4.62
CA GLU A 112 -18.33 8.54 5.56
C GLU A 112 -17.99 7.09 5.95
N LYS A 113 -17.67 6.24 4.96
CA LYS A 113 -17.36 4.85 5.21
C LYS A 113 -16.08 4.68 6.04
N PHE A 114 -15.02 5.40 5.73
CA PHE A 114 -13.77 5.31 6.49
C PHE A 114 -13.91 5.89 7.90
N THR A 115 -14.71 6.94 8.09
CA THR A 115 -15.06 7.48 9.42
C THR A 115 -15.75 6.41 10.28
N GLU A 116 -16.71 5.68 9.70
CA GLU A 116 -17.35 4.54 10.38
C GLU A 116 -16.33 3.47 10.80
N MET A 117 -15.37 3.14 9.92
CA MET A 117 -14.33 2.14 10.18
C MET A 117 -13.32 2.61 11.24
N HIS A 118 -12.93 3.88 11.24
CA HIS A 118 -12.10 4.48 12.28
C HIS A 118 -12.79 4.44 13.65
N ARG A 119 -14.10 4.71 13.70
CA ARG A 119 -14.87 4.57 14.94
C ARG A 119 -14.89 3.11 15.43
N LYS A 120 -15.19 2.16 14.55
CA LYS A 120 -15.24 0.73 14.88
C LYS A 120 -13.91 0.18 15.39
N ILE A 121 -12.78 0.59 14.80
CA ILE A 121 -11.48 0.13 15.30
C ILE A 121 -11.13 0.75 16.65
N CYS A 122 -11.56 1.99 16.93
CA CYS A 122 -11.41 2.59 18.25
C CYS A 122 -12.26 1.85 19.30
N ASP A 123 -13.48 1.44 18.96
CA ASP A 123 -14.35 0.63 19.83
C ASP A 123 -13.71 -0.73 20.13
N LEU A 124 -13.17 -1.41 19.11
CA LEU A 124 -12.45 -2.68 19.26
C LEU A 124 -11.22 -2.53 20.15
N THR A 125 -10.42 -1.49 19.92
CA THR A 125 -9.21 -1.22 20.71
C THR A 125 -9.57 -0.90 22.16
N THR A 126 -10.64 -0.13 22.39
CA THR A 126 -11.16 0.18 23.72
C THR A 126 -11.57 -1.09 24.45
N MET A 127 -12.41 -1.93 23.83
CA MET A 127 -12.88 -3.18 24.42
C MET A 127 -11.72 -4.10 24.79
N MET A 128 -10.71 -4.21 23.92
CA MET A 128 -9.51 -4.98 24.19
C MET A 128 -8.71 -4.43 25.38
N PHE A 129 -8.59 -3.11 25.51
CA PHE A 129 -7.81 -2.49 26.59
C PHE A 129 -8.51 -2.49 27.94
N GLU A 130 -9.84 -2.50 27.95
CA GLU A 130 -10.65 -2.58 29.17
C GLU A 130 -10.83 -4.01 29.70
N ASP A 131 -10.59 -5.01 28.86
CA ASP A 131 -10.55 -6.41 29.29
C ASP A 131 -9.22 -6.70 30.01
N GLU A 132 -9.23 -6.58 31.34
CA GLU A 132 -8.07 -6.83 32.19
C GLU A 132 -7.50 -8.25 32.04
N ALA A 133 -8.38 -9.24 31.86
CA ALA A 133 -7.96 -10.64 31.73
C ALA A 133 -7.24 -10.87 30.40
N LEU A 134 -7.77 -10.29 29.31
CA LEU A 134 -7.13 -10.31 28.00
C LEU A 134 -5.80 -9.55 28.02
N MET A 135 -5.76 -8.33 28.55
CA MET A 135 -4.52 -7.55 28.61
C MET A 135 -3.44 -8.21 29.47
N LYS A 136 -3.84 -8.88 30.56
CA LYS A 136 -2.92 -9.71 31.35
C LYS A 136 -2.40 -10.90 30.54
N SER A 137 -3.29 -11.62 29.84
CA SER A 137 -2.92 -12.73 28.96
C SER A 137 -1.94 -12.29 27.86
N LEU A 138 -2.17 -11.14 27.23
CA LEU A 138 -1.27 -10.56 26.23
C LEU A 138 0.11 -10.19 26.81
N THR A 139 0.13 -9.63 28.02
CA THR A 139 1.38 -9.27 28.72
C THR A 139 2.19 -10.50 29.16
N ASP A 140 1.50 -11.53 29.65
CA ASP A 140 2.07 -12.81 30.05
C ASP A 140 2.50 -13.65 28.84
N GLY A 141 1.91 -13.37 27.67
CA GLY A 141 2.29 -13.96 26.39
C GLY A 141 3.74 -13.71 26.00
N LYS A 142 4.37 -12.62 26.49
CA LYS A 142 5.76 -12.21 26.19
C LYS A 142 6.06 -12.21 24.69
N PHE A 143 5.26 -11.46 23.93
CA PHE A 143 5.49 -11.25 22.50
C PHE A 143 6.79 -10.45 22.27
N ASP A 144 7.44 -10.69 21.13
CA ASP A 144 8.71 -10.03 20.77
C ASP A 144 8.49 -8.82 19.86
N VAL A 145 7.39 -8.80 19.09
CA VAL A 145 7.08 -7.75 18.12
C VAL A 145 5.58 -7.71 17.83
N VAL A 146 5.08 -6.51 17.54
CA VAL A 146 3.77 -6.30 16.89
C VAL A 146 3.97 -6.10 15.39
N LEU A 147 3.36 -6.97 14.58
CA LEU A 147 3.25 -6.79 13.14
C LEU A 147 1.83 -6.30 12.84
N THR A 148 1.69 -5.09 12.32
CA THR A 148 0.36 -4.49 12.07
C THR A 148 0.21 -3.94 10.66
N ASP A 149 -1.02 -3.99 10.16
CA ASP A 149 -1.43 -3.16 9.05
C ASP A 149 -1.87 -1.78 9.58
N PRO A 150 -1.23 -0.67 9.19
CA PRO A 150 -1.57 0.68 9.67
C PRO A 150 -2.74 1.35 8.94
N GLY A 151 -3.48 0.65 8.07
CA GLY A 151 -4.70 1.21 7.44
C GLY A 151 -5.72 1.71 8.47
N LEU A 152 -5.75 1.07 9.64
CA LEU A 152 -6.51 1.50 10.83
C LEU A 152 -5.58 1.46 12.06
N GLY A 153 -5.84 2.29 13.08
CA GLY A 153 -4.83 2.60 14.09
C GLY A 153 -4.68 1.64 15.28
N GLY A 154 -5.49 0.60 15.39
CA GLY A 154 -5.52 -0.25 16.59
C GLY A 154 -4.19 -0.91 16.96
N GLY A 155 -3.44 -1.41 15.96
CA GLY A 155 -2.19 -2.13 16.22
C GLY A 155 -1.04 -1.25 16.72
N VAL A 156 -1.01 0.03 16.31
CA VAL A 156 -0.03 1.01 16.82
C VAL A 156 -0.25 1.25 18.31
N PHE A 157 -1.52 1.42 18.73
CA PHE A 157 -1.85 1.54 20.15
C PHE A 157 -1.50 0.27 20.93
N LEU A 158 -1.80 -0.91 20.38
CA LEU A 158 -1.49 -2.18 21.02
C LEU A 158 0.01 -2.35 21.28
N ALA A 159 0.84 -2.03 20.28
CA ALA A 159 2.29 -2.03 20.43
C ALA A 159 2.76 -1.10 21.56
N ARG A 160 2.22 0.12 21.61
CA ARG A 160 2.52 1.08 22.67
C ARG A 160 2.08 0.58 24.05
N ARG A 161 0.86 0.02 24.16
CA ARG A 161 0.28 -0.48 25.42
C ARG A 161 1.08 -1.62 26.03
N LEU A 162 1.65 -2.48 25.18
CA LEU A 162 2.48 -3.62 25.58
C LEU A 162 3.99 -3.29 25.59
N SER A 163 4.38 -2.07 25.21
CA SER A 163 5.78 -1.65 25.06
C SER A 163 6.60 -2.57 24.15
N LEU A 164 6.01 -2.96 23.01
CA LEU A 164 6.60 -3.86 22.04
C LEU A 164 7.17 -3.11 20.83
N PRO A 165 8.24 -3.61 20.21
CA PRO A 165 8.68 -3.17 18.89
C PRO A 165 7.56 -3.27 17.85
N LEU A 166 7.56 -2.36 16.88
CA LEU A 166 6.47 -2.17 15.93
C LEU A 166 6.95 -2.30 14.48
N VAL A 167 6.36 -3.23 13.74
CA VAL A 167 6.56 -3.38 12.29
C VAL A 167 5.26 -3.08 11.56
N LEU A 168 5.29 -2.14 10.64
CA LEU A 168 4.16 -1.75 9.81
C LEU A 168 4.21 -2.47 8.46
N ASN A 169 3.09 -3.01 7.97
CA ASN A 169 3.00 -3.70 6.68
C ASN A 169 1.85 -3.14 5.81
N ALA A 170 2.05 -1.97 5.21
CA ALA A 170 1.13 -1.44 4.20
C ALA A 170 1.77 -0.36 3.33
N ARG A 171 1.06 0.05 2.28
CA ARG A 171 1.27 1.33 1.59
C ARG A 171 0.28 2.39 2.09
N TRP A 172 -0.98 1.99 2.24
CA TRP A 172 -2.09 2.85 2.67
C TRP A 172 -2.26 2.76 4.19
N THR A 173 -2.44 3.92 4.81
CA THR A 173 -2.53 4.08 6.27
C THR A 173 -3.71 4.97 6.64
N ALA A 174 -4.01 5.06 7.93
CA ALA A 174 -4.97 6.04 8.43
C ALA A 174 -4.58 7.52 8.10
N HIS A 175 -3.33 7.77 7.74
CA HIS A 175 -2.83 9.09 7.32
C HIS A 175 -2.63 9.20 5.79
N GLY A 176 -3.37 8.42 5.00
CA GLY A 176 -3.23 8.39 3.55
C GLY A 176 -2.07 7.49 3.09
N GLU A 177 -1.39 7.87 2.00
CA GLU A 177 -0.25 7.11 1.50
C GLU A 177 0.94 7.28 2.45
N GLY A 178 1.38 6.16 3.04
CA GLY A 178 2.23 6.17 4.23
C GLY A 178 3.58 6.87 4.05
N HIS A 179 4.10 6.91 2.83
CA HIS A 179 5.38 7.58 2.57
C HIS A 179 5.32 9.09 2.84
N PHE A 180 4.17 9.74 2.62
CA PHE A 180 3.99 11.16 2.98
C PHE A 180 4.10 11.41 4.48
N ALA A 181 3.84 10.40 5.30
CA ALA A 181 3.90 10.49 6.75
C ALA A 181 5.27 10.15 7.34
N ILE A 182 6.09 9.34 6.66
CA ILE A 182 7.33 8.77 7.21
C ILE A 182 8.60 9.15 6.44
N ALA A 183 8.50 9.75 5.25
CA ALA A 183 9.65 10.03 4.41
C ALA A 183 9.46 11.33 3.60
N PRO A 184 10.55 11.97 3.17
CA PRO A 184 10.46 13.22 2.42
C PRO A 184 9.72 12.96 1.09
N SER A 185 8.59 13.64 0.91
CA SER A 185 7.74 13.50 -0.27
C SER A 185 7.49 14.87 -0.91
N PRO A 186 8.50 15.50 -1.56
CA PRO A 186 8.37 16.85 -2.08
C PRO A 186 7.28 16.93 -3.17
N PRO A 187 6.21 17.75 -2.99
CA PRO A 187 5.11 17.82 -3.94
C PRO A 187 5.49 18.47 -5.28
N SER A 188 6.74 18.94 -5.41
CA SER A 188 7.29 19.47 -6.66
C SER A 188 7.49 18.39 -7.74
N PHE A 189 7.69 17.12 -7.34
CA PHE A 189 7.83 15.98 -8.26
C PHE A 189 7.22 14.68 -7.73
N VAL A 190 6.84 14.58 -6.45
CA VAL A 190 6.11 13.41 -5.93
C VAL A 190 4.61 13.68 -6.12
N PRO A 191 3.91 12.95 -7.00
CA PRO A 191 2.47 13.13 -7.18
C PRO A 191 1.71 12.62 -5.97
N TYR A 192 0.79 13.43 -5.46
CA TYR A 192 -0.17 13.04 -4.45
C TYR A 192 -1.22 12.12 -5.09
N PRO A 193 -1.61 11.02 -4.43
CA PRO A 193 -2.60 10.11 -4.97
C PRO A 193 -3.95 10.76 -5.25
N GLY A 194 -4.66 10.24 -6.24
CA GLY A 194 -5.99 10.63 -6.67
C GLY A 194 -6.01 11.51 -7.93
N LEU A 195 -4.85 11.96 -8.42
CA LEU A 195 -4.76 12.85 -9.59
C LEU A 195 -4.19 12.19 -10.84
N GLU A 196 -3.70 10.94 -10.74
CA GLU A 196 -3.08 10.22 -11.86
C GLU A 196 -1.86 10.98 -12.46
N LEU A 197 -1.26 11.89 -11.69
CA LEU A 197 -0.09 12.67 -12.08
C LEU A 197 1.19 11.81 -12.08
N THR A 198 2.18 12.29 -12.83
CA THR A 198 3.50 11.65 -12.95
C THR A 198 4.55 12.40 -12.13
N ASP A 199 5.77 11.88 -12.07
CA ASP A 199 6.93 12.56 -11.52
C ASP A 199 7.43 13.75 -12.39
N LYS A 200 6.87 13.91 -13.60
CA LYS A 200 7.14 15.00 -14.53
C LYS A 200 5.90 15.86 -14.69
N MET A 201 5.76 16.84 -13.81
CA MET A 201 4.61 17.76 -13.79
C MET A 201 4.93 19.12 -14.41
N THR A 202 4.01 19.66 -15.18
CA THR A 202 3.96 21.08 -15.55
C THR A 202 3.67 21.96 -14.32
N PHE A 203 3.82 23.29 -14.45
CA PHE A 203 3.47 24.21 -13.36
C PHE A 203 2.02 24.04 -12.88
N SER A 204 1.04 24.01 -13.79
CA SER A 204 -0.37 23.84 -13.45
C SER A 204 -0.64 22.50 -12.75
N GLN A 205 0.01 21.42 -13.19
CA GLN A 205 -0.08 20.12 -12.51
C GLN A 205 0.53 20.16 -11.11
N ARG A 206 1.66 20.85 -10.90
CA ARG A 206 2.23 21.04 -9.56
C ARG A 206 1.30 21.85 -8.65
N VAL A 207 0.62 22.87 -9.18
CA VAL A 207 -0.40 23.62 -8.43
C VAL A 207 -1.53 22.69 -8.00
N GLN A 208 -2.08 21.89 -8.93
CA GLN A 208 -3.11 20.88 -8.59
C GLN A 208 -2.61 19.90 -7.52
N ASN A 209 -1.39 19.41 -7.68
CA ASN A 209 -0.77 18.47 -6.75
C ASN A 209 -0.67 19.03 -5.33
N ILE A 210 -0.20 20.27 -5.19
CA ILE A 210 -0.09 20.95 -3.89
C ILE A 210 -1.48 21.20 -3.29
N MET A 211 -2.44 21.66 -4.08
CA MET A 211 -3.80 21.91 -3.59
C MET A 211 -4.47 20.64 -3.09
N THR A 212 -4.32 19.52 -3.81
CA THR A 212 -4.84 18.22 -3.38
C THR A 212 -4.13 17.70 -2.15
N PHE A 213 -2.80 17.85 -2.05
CA PHE A 213 -2.05 17.50 -0.84
C PHE A 213 -2.55 18.27 0.38
N ILE A 214 -2.74 19.59 0.28
CA ILE A 214 -3.25 20.43 1.36
C ILE A 214 -4.67 20.01 1.75
N PHE A 215 -5.54 19.82 0.75
CA PHE A 215 -6.92 19.41 0.98
C PHE A 215 -6.98 18.06 1.70
N ALA A 216 -6.28 17.04 1.20
CA ALA A 216 -6.28 15.71 1.79
C ALA A 216 -5.65 15.70 3.20
N SER A 217 -4.57 16.44 3.42
CA SER A 217 -3.96 16.59 4.75
C SER A 217 -4.96 17.22 5.75
N SER A 218 -5.74 18.21 5.29
CA SER A 218 -6.79 18.84 6.09
C SER A 218 -7.93 17.85 6.39
N GLN A 219 -8.35 17.05 5.42
CA GLN A 219 -9.36 16.01 5.62
C GLN A 219 -8.93 14.96 6.64
N ILE A 220 -7.67 14.53 6.61
CA ILE A 220 -7.12 13.59 7.61
C ILE A 220 -7.12 14.23 9.00
N ALA A 221 -6.67 15.49 9.11
CA ALA A 221 -6.63 16.19 10.39
C ALA A 221 -8.03 16.42 10.99
N MET A 222 -9.04 16.66 10.16
CA MET A 222 -10.40 16.95 10.61
C MET A 222 -11.24 15.69 10.87
N ASN A 223 -11.10 14.66 10.03
CA ASN A 223 -12.01 13.50 10.07
C ASN A 223 -11.37 12.24 10.66
N VAL A 224 -10.04 12.11 10.67
CA VAL A 224 -9.36 10.90 11.16
C VAL A 224 -8.70 11.13 12.52
N ALA A 225 -7.88 12.18 12.64
CA ALA A 225 -7.11 12.45 13.84
C ALA A 225 -7.95 12.51 15.14
N PRO A 226 -9.16 13.11 15.17
CA PRO A 226 -9.96 13.19 16.39
C PRO A 226 -10.35 11.83 16.98
N HIS A 227 -10.58 10.81 16.14
CA HIS A 227 -10.92 9.47 16.59
C HIS A 227 -9.80 8.84 17.43
N TYR A 228 -8.54 9.05 17.02
CA TYR A 228 -7.38 8.49 17.70
C TYR A 228 -6.90 9.38 18.85
N ALA A 229 -7.05 10.70 18.76
CA ALA A 229 -6.71 11.61 19.85
C ALA A 229 -7.52 11.29 21.13
N ALA A 230 -8.84 11.06 20.98
CA ALA A 230 -9.70 10.69 22.10
C ALA A 230 -9.25 9.39 22.79
N LEU A 231 -8.89 8.38 21.99
CA LEU A 231 -8.39 7.10 22.50
C LEU A 231 -7.01 7.24 23.15
N SER A 232 -6.13 8.03 22.52
CA SER A 232 -4.78 8.29 23.02
C SER A 232 -4.79 8.96 24.39
N HIS A 233 -5.59 10.03 24.53
CA HIS A 233 -5.75 10.74 25.79
C HIS A 233 -6.29 9.84 26.91
N ARG A 234 -7.26 8.97 26.58
CA ARG A 234 -7.88 8.06 27.56
C ARG A 234 -6.89 7.04 28.12
N PHE A 235 -6.05 6.44 27.27
CA PHE A 235 -5.22 5.29 27.67
C PHE A 235 -3.74 5.62 27.89
N PHE A 236 -3.24 6.74 27.36
CA PHE A 236 -1.82 7.11 27.43
C PHE A 236 -1.56 8.53 27.96
N GLY A 237 -2.62 9.32 28.18
CA GLY A 237 -2.52 10.70 28.69
C GLY A 237 -2.54 11.77 27.60
N PRO A 238 -2.74 13.05 27.98
CA PRO A 238 -2.97 14.16 27.05
C PRO A 238 -1.76 14.54 26.19
N ASP A 239 -0.55 14.15 26.60
CA ASP A 239 0.69 14.50 25.89
C ASP A 239 1.08 13.46 24.81
N VAL A 240 0.32 12.37 24.69
CA VAL A 240 0.59 11.31 23.71
C VAL A 240 -0.31 11.48 22.51
N ASP A 241 0.30 11.75 21.36
CA ASP A 241 -0.38 11.84 20.08
C ASP A 241 -0.22 10.55 19.26
N TYR A 242 -1.28 10.10 18.60
CA TYR A 242 -1.27 8.87 17.81
C TYR A 242 -0.25 8.91 16.65
N PHE A 243 -0.14 10.05 15.96
CA PHE A 243 0.76 10.17 14.82
C PHE A 243 2.22 10.00 15.24
N SER A 244 2.58 10.49 16.43
CA SER A 244 3.92 10.25 17.00
C SER A 244 4.21 8.77 17.23
N LEU A 245 3.24 8.00 17.76
CA LEU A 245 3.38 6.56 17.98
C LEU A 245 3.54 5.79 16.66
N PHE A 246 2.81 6.22 15.63
CA PHE A 246 2.89 5.66 14.29
C PHE A 246 4.25 5.94 13.63
N GLN A 247 4.78 7.15 13.75
CA GLN A 247 6.10 7.51 13.23
C GLN A 247 7.26 6.82 13.99
N ASP A 248 7.01 6.41 15.23
CA ASP A 248 7.94 5.63 16.05
C ASP A 248 8.00 4.13 15.68
N ALA A 249 7.43 3.70 14.56
CA ALA A 249 7.61 2.34 14.07
C ALA A 249 9.09 1.99 13.80
N ASP A 250 9.49 0.76 14.15
CA ASP A 250 10.86 0.27 13.97
C ASP A 250 11.19 0.01 12.51
N ILE A 251 10.29 -0.67 11.81
CA ILE A 251 10.42 -0.99 10.39
C ILE A 251 9.09 -0.77 9.69
N TRP A 252 9.17 -0.21 8.48
CA TRP A 252 8.08 -0.13 7.55
C TRP A 252 8.31 -1.08 6.37
N LEU A 253 7.53 -2.15 6.33
CA LEU A 253 7.43 -3.07 5.20
C LEU A 253 6.55 -2.45 4.11
N MET A 254 7.19 -1.75 3.17
CA MET A 254 6.53 -1.00 2.11
C MET A 254 6.17 -1.93 0.96
N ARG A 255 4.87 -2.07 0.70
CA ARG A 255 4.31 -3.01 -0.28
C ARG A 255 4.43 -2.59 -1.75
N ASN A 256 5.37 -1.72 -2.08
CA ASN A 256 5.72 -1.36 -3.46
C ASN A 256 7.25 -1.27 -3.60
N ASP A 257 7.72 -0.95 -4.81
CA ASP A 257 9.11 -0.64 -5.12
C ASP A 257 9.14 0.28 -6.36
N PHE A 258 10.33 0.61 -6.84
CA PHE A 258 10.52 1.53 -7.96
C PHE A 258 10.33 0.90 -9.35
N THR A 259 10.11 -0.43 -9.43
CA THR A 259 9.60 -1.04 -10.68
C THR A 259 8.17 -0.59 -10.93
N PHE A 260 7.40 -0.34 -9.87
CA PHE A 260 6.04 0.15 -9.94
C PHE A 260 5.92 1.67 -9.69
N GLU A 261 6.49 2.17 -8.60
CA GLU A 261 6.36 3.56 -8.12
C GLU A 261 7.41 4.49 -8.73
N PHE A 262 7.18 5.81 -8.73
CA PHE A 262 8.19 6.77 -9.16
C PHE A 262 9.33 6.90 -8.11
N PRO A 263 10.58 7.09 -8.55
CA PRO A 263 11.71 7.32 -7.63
C PRO A 263 11.47 8.51 -6.69
N ARG A 264 11.72 8.32 -5.39
CA ARG A 264 11.58 9.36 -4.36
C ARG A 264 12.51 9.11 -3.17
N PRO A 265 12.87 10.13 -2.36
CA PRO A 265 13.72 9.97 -1.17
C PRO A 265 13.07 9.02 -0.17
N THR A 266 13.85 8.16 0.50
CA THR A 266 13.32 7.19 1.47
C THR A 266 14.09 7.24 2.79
N MET A 267 13.56 6.58 3.83
CA MET A 267 14.21 6.47 5.15
C MET A 267 14.85 5.10 5.37
N PRO A 268 15.89 4.99 6.22
CA PRO A 268 16.58 3.72 6.47
C PRO A 268 15.70 2.60 7.04
N ASN A 269 14.61 2.95 7.73
CA ASN A 269 13.64 1.99 8.26
C ASN A 269 12.53 1.60 7.26
N VAL A 270 12.57 2.09 6.02
CA VAL A 270 11.60 1.73 4.97
C VAL A 270 12.16 0.62 4.09
N VAL A 271 11.51 -0.54 4.13
CA VAL A 271 11.90 -1.75 3.43
C VAL A 271 10.92 -2.00 2.29
N TYR A 272 11.34 -1.69 1.06
CA TYR A 272 10.54 -1.99 -0.14
C TYR A 272 10.53 -3.50 -0.42
N MET A 273 9.34 -4.06 -0.57
CA MET A 273 9.11 -5.50 -0.74
C MET A 273 7.99 -5.80 -1.73
N SER A 274 7.90 -5.03 -2.82
CA SER A 274 6.98 -5.29 -3.94
C SER A 274 7.05 -6.75 -4.40
N GLY A 275 5.90 -7.33 -4.75
CA GLY A 275 5.84 -8.66 -5.36
C GLY A 275 6.13 -9.83 -4.41
N PHE A 276 6.22 -9.60 -3.09
CA PHE A 276 6.46 -10.66 -2.11
C PHE A 276 5.41 -11.77 -2.09
N GLN A 277 4.19 -11.49 -2.55
CA GLN A 277 3.11 -12.45 -2.71
C GLN A 277 3.20 -13.27 -4.01
N CYS A 278 4.00 -12.82 -4.98
CA CYS A 278 4.10 -13.45 -6.29
C CYS A 278 4.87 -14.77 -6.20
N LYS A 279 4.47 -15.76 -7.01
CA LYS A 279 5.07 -17.10 -6.99
C LYS A 279 5.36 -17.57 -8.41
N PRO A 280 6.36 -18.44 -8.64
CA PRO A 280 6.47 -19.15 -9.91
C PRO A 280 5.16 -19.85 -10.25
N ALA A 281 4.80 -19.88 -11.54
CA ALA A 281 3.58 -20.55 -11.99
C ALA A 281 3.67 -22.06 -11.74
N ARG A 282 2.58 -22.63 -11.24
CA ARG A 282 2.38 -24.07 -11.13
C ARG A 282 1.62 -24.59 -12.35
N PRO A 283 1.69 -25.90 -12.65
CA PRO A 283 0.87 -26.50 -13.71
C PRO A 283 -0.62 -26.22 -13.50
N LEU A 284 -1.33 -25.90 -14.59
CA LEU A 284 -2.77 -25.69 -14.57
C LEU A 284 -3.52 -27.03 -14.44
N PRO A 285 -4.75 -27.03 -13.91
CA PRO A 285 -5.67 -28.17 -14.04
C PRO A 285 -5.83 -28.59 -15.50
N VAL A 286 -6.00 -29.90 -15.76
CA VAL A 286 -5.96 -30.49 -17.11
C VAL A 286 -6.99 -29.85 -18.06
N ASP A 287 -8.20 -29.63 -17.58
CA ASP A 287 -9.29 -28.98 -18.31
C ASP A 287 -8.97 -27.53 -18.68
N LEU A 288 -8.38 -26.79 -17.74
CA LEU A 288 -7.96 -25.42 -17.98
C LEU A 288 -6.77 -25.34 -18.95
N GLU A 289 -5.80 -26.24 -18.81
CA GLU A 289 -4.66 -26.37 -19.71
C GLU A 289 -5.12 -26.68 -21.14
N GLU A 290 -6.04 -27.63 -21.32
CA GLU A 290 -6.62 -27.96 -22.63
C GLU A 290 -7.28 -26.74 -23.28
N PHE A 291 -8.07 -25.98 -22.51
CA PHE A 291 -8.67 -24.74 -22.98
C PHE A 291 -7.61 -23.71 -23.39
N VAL A 292 -6.55 -23.55 -22.60
CA VAL A 292 -5.44 -22.62 -22.89
C VAL A 292 -4.70 -23.04 -24.16
N GLN A 293 -4.40 -24.33 -24.34
CA GLN A 293 -3.70 -24.83 -25.53
C GLN A 293 -4.56 -24.73 -26.79
N SER A 294 -5.88 -24.84 -26.67
CA SER A 294 -6.82 -24.64 -27.79
C SER A 294 -6.76 -23.23 -28.42
N SER A 295 -6.06 -22.28 -27.79
CA SER A 295 -5.83 -20.93 -28.33
C SER A 295 -4.83 -20.87 -29.48
N GLY A 296 -4.08 -21.95 -29.74
CA GLY A 296 -3.09 -22.00 -30.82
C GLY A 296 -2.05 -20.88 -30.70
N GLU A 297 -1.72 -20.23 -31.82
CA GLU A 297 -0.72 -19.14 -31.86
C GLU A 297 -1.24 -17.82 -31.27
N HIS A 298 -2.56 -17.65 -31.19
CA HIS A 298 -3.16 -16.40 -30.72
C HIS A 298 -2.97 -16.19 -29.21
N GLY A 299 -2.89 -17.28 -28.44
CA GLY A 299 -2.74 -17.23 -27.00
C GLY A 299 -4.01 -16.81 -26.27
N ILE A 300 -3.85 -16.47 -24.98
CA ILE A 300 -4.99 -16.21 -24.09
C ILE A 300 -5.00 -14.78 -23.53
N ILE A 301 -6.20 -14.33 -23.22
CA ILE A 301 -6.49 -13.14 -22.41
C ILE A 301 -7.05 -13.62 -21.07
N ILE A 302 -6.58 -13.05 -19.98
CA ILE A 302 -7.13 -13.31 -18.64
C ILE A 302 -7.86 -12.04 -18.20
N MET A 303 -9.05 -12.16 -17.63
CA MET A 303 -9.77 -11.05 -17.03
C MET A 303 -10.15 -11.32 -15.58
N SER A 304 -9.72 -10.43 -14.68
CA SER A 304 -10.07 -10.47 -13.26
C SER A 304 -10.09 -9.06 -12.64
N LEU A 305 -11.18 -8.74 -11.95
CA LEU A 305 -11.40 -7.43 -11.32
C LEU A 305 -11.25 -7.45 -9.79
N GLY A 306 -10.55 -8.46 -9.26
CA GLY A 306 -10.23 -8.55 -7.84
C GLY A 306 -11.37 -9.08 -6.96
N SER A 307 -11.11 -9.20 -5.66
CA SER A 307 -11.97 -9.92 -4.72
C SER A 307 -13.26 -9.18 -4.33
N PHE A 308 -13.26 -7.85 -4.37
CA PHE A 308 -14.38 -7.03 -3.89
C PHE A 308 -15.52 -6.87 -4.89
N LEU A 309 -15.24 -7.01 -6.19
CA LEU A 309 -16.26 -6.92 -7.23
C LEU A 309 -16.47 -8.28 -7.89
N ALA A 310 -17.57 -8.94 -7.53
CA ALA A 310 -17.94 -10.25 -8.09
C ALA A 310 -18.62 -10.14 -9.46
N GLU A 311 -19.25 -8.99 -9.74
CA GLU A 311 -20.02 -8.74 -10.95
C GLU A 311 -19.91 -7.27 -11.36
N LEU A 312 -19.83 -7.03 -12.67
CA LEU A 312 -20.03 -5.72 -13.27
C LEU A 312 -21.51 -5.54 -13.63
N PRO A 313 -21.97 -4.28 -13.81
CA PRO A 313 -23.29 -4.01 -14.40
C PRO A 313 -23.50 -4.76 -15.72
N SER A 314 -24.73 -5.26 -15.94
CA SER A 314 -25.04 -6.16 -17.06
C SER A 314 -24.71 -5.55 -18.42
N ASP A 315 -25.01 -4.26 -18.61
CA ASP A 315 -24.71 -3.51 -19.82
C ASP A 315 -23.20 -3.49 -20.14
N MET A 316 -22.35 -3.30 -19.13
CA MET A 316 -20.89 -3.40 -19.30
C MET A 316 -20.45 -4.83 -19.63
N THR A 317 -21.03 -5.83 -18.96
CA THR A 317 -20.65 -7.23 -19.20
C THR A 317 -20.99 -7.69 -20.62
N GLU A 318 -22.09 -7.19 -21.20
CA GLU A 318 -22.45 -7.45 -22.59
C GLU A 318 -21.45 -6.80 -23.56
N GLU A 319 -21.08 -5.54 -23.34
CA GLU A 319 -20.10 -4.88 -24.21
C GLU A 319 -18.71 -5.54 -24.15
N ILE A 320 -18.28 -5.96 -22.96
CA ILE A 320 -17.03 -6.70 -22.74
C ILE A 320 -17.08 -8.10 -23.41
N ALA A 321 -18.17 -8.84 -23.22
CA ALA A 321 -18.34 -10.15 -23.83
C ALA A 321 -18.35 -10.09 -25.37
N ALA A 322 -19.07 -9.12 -25.92
CA ALA A 322 -19.14 -8.88 -27.36
C ALA A 322 -17.80 -8.44 -27.96
N ALA A 323 -16.98 -7.72 -27.19
CA ALA A 323 -15.62 -7.36 -27.60
C ALA A 323 -14.70 -8.59 -27.63
N PHE A 324 -14.73 -9.43 -26.60
CA PHE A 324 -13.97 -10.68 -26.58
C PHE A 324 -14.36 -11.62 -27.72
N ALA A 325 -15.64 -11.71 -28.06
CA ALA A 325 -16.13 -12.55 -29.16
C ALA A 325 -15.54 -12.18 -30.54
N GLN A 326 -15.02 -10.97 -30.72
CA GLN A 326 -14.39 -10.52 -31.98
C GLN A 326 -12.91 -10.88 -32.11
N LEU A 327 -12.31 -11.42 -31.04
CA LEU A 327 -10.89 -11.69 -30.98
C LEU A 327 -10.61 -13.20 -31.17
N PRO A 328 -9.52 -13.55 -31.86
CA PRO A 328 -9.15 -14.96 -32.04
C PRO A 328 -8.55 -15.59 -30.77
N GLN A 329 -8.19 -14.79 -29.76
CA GLN A 329 -7.70 -15.27 -28.47
C GLN A 329 -8.78 -16.05 -27.72
N LYS A 330 -8.35 -17.05 -26.95
CA LYS A 330 -9.20 -17.62 -25.90
C LYS A 330 -9.20 -16.69 -24.69
N VAL A 331 -10.33 -16.57 -24.03
CA VAL A 331 -10.50 -15.67 -22.89
C VAL A 331 -10.90 -16.47 -21.66
N ILE A 332 -10.20 -16.29 -20.56
CA ILE A 332 -10.59 -16.82 -19.26
C ILE A 332 -11.00 -15.64 -18.40
N TRP A 333 -12.28 -15.56 -18.07
CA TRP A 333 -12.86 -14.43 -17.38
C TRP A 333 -13.50 -14.87 -16.07
N ARG A 334 -12.98 -14.33 -14.96
CA ARG A 334 -13.61 -14.46 -13.65
C ARG A 334 -14.86 -13.58 -13.58
N HIS A 335 -16.04 -14.20 -13.52
CA HIS A 335 -17.35 -13.52 -13.50
C HIS A 335 -18.37 -14.35 -12.72
N LYS A 336 -19.03 -13.75 -11.72
CA LYS A 336 -20.08 -14.42 -10.92
C LYS A 336 -21.50 -13.94 -11.22
N GLY A 337 -21.65 -12.95 -12.13
CA GLY A 337 -22.96 -12.44 -12.51
C GLY A 337 -23.67 -13.31 -13.54
N ALA A 338 -24.82 -12.85 -14.04
CA ALA A 338 -25.52 -13.51 -15.13
C ALA A 338 -24.62 -13.66 -16.37
N LYS A 339 -24.72 -14.80 -17.07
CA LYS A 339 -23.99 -15.05 -18.31
C LYS A 339 -24.44 -14.03 -19.38
N PRO A 340 -23.51 -13.23 -19.96
CA PRO A 340 -23.86 -12.29 -21.02
C PRO A 340 -24.41 -13.02 -22.25
N SER A 341 -25.46 -12.45 -22.85
CA SER A 341 -26.08 -12.96 -24.08
C SER A 341 -25.15 -12.87 -25.30
N THR A 342 -24.19 -11.95 -25.27
CA THR A 342 -23.19 -11.72 -26.32
C THR A 342 -21.89 -12.53 -26.14
N LEU A 343 -21.85 -13.49 -25.20
CA LEU A 343 -20.67 -14.29 -24.92
C LEU A 343 -20.27 -15.18 -26.12
N GLY A 344 -19.07 -14.99 -26.64
CA GLY A 344 -18.50 -15.81 -27.71
C GLY A 344 -17.99 -17.17 -27.24
N ASN A 345 -17.92 -18.14 -28.16
CA ASN A 345 -17.41 -19.51 -27.91
C ASN A 345 -15.91 -19.57 -27.56
N ASN A 346 -15.20 -18.45 -27.67
CA ASN A 346 -13.80 -18.32 -27.29
C ASN A 346 -13.61 -17.94 -25.81
N THR A 347 -14.69 -17.66 -25.07
CA THR A 347 -14.62 -17.18 -23.69
C THR A 347 -15.13 -18.24 -22.70
N LEU A 348 -14.30 -18.56 -21.71
CA LEU A 348 -14.62 -19.39 -20.56
C LEU A 348 -14.89 -18.50 -19.35
N LEU A 349 -16.12 -18.57 -18.82
CA LEU A 349 -16.49 -17.92 -17.56
C LEU A 349 -16.23 -18.87 -16.39
N VAL A 350 -15.61 -18.35 -15.33
CA VAL A 350 -15.33 -19.11 -14.11
C VAL A 350 -15.56 -18.27 -12.86
N ASP A 351 -15.87 -18.91 -11.74
CA ASP A 351 -16.03 -18.23 -10.44
C ASP A 351 -14.70 -17.77 -9.83
N TRP A 352 -13.63 -18.50 -10.16
CA TRP A 352 -12.29 -18.27 -9.65
C TRP A 352 -11.24 -18.68 -10.69
N ILE A 353 -10.12 -17.96 -10.72
CA ILE A 353 -8.98 -18.26 -11.60
C ILE A 353 -7.71 -18.51 -10.77
N PRO A 354 -6.85 -19.47 -11.14
CA PRO A 354 -5.49 -19.54 -10.63
C PRO A 354 -4.65 -18.42 -11.28
N GLN A 355 -4.91 -17.16 -10.90
CA GLN A 355 -4.40 -15.96 -11.57
C GLN A 355 -2.88 -15.96 -11.72
N ASN A 356 -2.13 -16.26 -10.66
CA ASN A 356 -0.68 -16.37 -10.70
C ASN A 356 -0.18 -17.37 -11.75
N ASP A 357 -0.80 -18.55 -11.79
CA ASP A 357 -0.36 -19.66 -12.64
C ASP A 357 -0.71 -19.37 -14.11
N LEU A 358 -1.89 -18.79 -14.36
CA LEU A 358 -2.27 -18.32 -15.70
C LEU A 358 -1.39 -17.15 -16.17
N LEU A 359 -1.06 -16.18 -15.31
CA LEU A 359 -0.18 -15.08 -15.68
C LEU A 359 1.22 -15.57 -16.07
N GLY A 360 1.76 -16.56 -15.38
CA GLY A 360 3.04 -17.17 -15.73
C GLY A 360 2.99 -18.19 -16.87
N HIS A 361 1.81 -18.46 -17.44
CA HIS A 361 1.69 -19.39 -18.56
C HIS A 361 2.20 -18.76 -19.88
N PRO A 362 3.01 -19.47 -20.70
CA PRO A 362 3.60 -18.90 -21.92
C PRO A 362 2.61 -18.40 -22.97
N LYS A 363 1.38 -18.95 -23.00
CA LYS A 363 0.31 -18.51 -23.92
C LYS A 363 -0.37 -17.21 -23.49
N THR A 364 -0.15 -16.72 -22.27
CA THR A 364 -0.79 -15.49 -21.78
C THR A 364 -0.23 -14.27 -22.48
N LYS A 365 -1.12 -13.51 -23.13
CA LYS A 365 -0.76 -12.31 -23.90
C LYS A 365 -1.09 -11.03 -23.16
N VAL A 366 -2.28 -10.95 -22.57
CA VAL A 366 -2.81 -9.74 -21.92
C VAL A 366 -3.55 -10.09 -20.64
N PHE A 367 -3.39 -9.24 -19.64
CA PHE A 367 -4.19 -9.25 -18.43
C PHE A 367 -5.14 -8.06 -18.40
N VAL A 368 -6.44 -8.33 -18.47
CA VAL A 368 -7.49 -7.33 -18.22
C VAL A 368 -7.70 -7.24 -16.72
N ALA A 369 -7.33 -6.10 -16.13
CA ALA A 369 -7.26 -5.94 -14.69
C ALA A 369 -7.84 -4.61 -14.21
N HIS A 370 -8.49 -4.65 -13.05
CA HIS A 370 -8.98 -3.44 -12.39
C HIS A 370 -7.89 -2.48 -11.89
N GLY A 371 -6.61 -2.86 -11.84
CA GLY A 371 -5.53 -2.00 -11.33
C GLY A 371 -5.22 -2.12 -9.83
N GLY A 372 -5.78 -3.11 -9.13
CA GLY A 372 -5.40 -3.38 -7.74
C GLY A 372 -3.92 -3.77 -7.61
N THR A 373 -3.25 -3.27 -6.57
CA THR A 373 -1.79 -3.40 -6.37
C THR A 373 -1.27 -4.84 -6.53
N ASN A 374 -1.97 -5.84 -5.97
CA ASN A 374 -1.53 -7.24 -6.07
C ASN A 374 -1.51 -7.75 -7.52
N GLY A 375 -2.58 -7.51 -8.28
CA GLY A 375 -2.68 -7.96 -9.67
C GLY A 375 -1.69 -7.25 -10.58
N VAL A 376 -1.42 -5.95 -10.33
CA VAL A 376 -0.37 -5.21 -11.03
C VAL A 376 1.00 -5.81 -10.75
N GLN A 377 1.30 -6.17 -9.51
CA GLN A 377 2.58 -6.80 -9.15
C GLN A 377 2.73 -8.19 -9.75
N GLU A 378 1.69 -9.01 -9.78
CA GLU A 378 1.72 -10.32 -10.45
C GLU A 378 1.94 -10.16 -11.96
N ALA A 379 1.35 -9.14 -12.58
CA ALA A 379 1.56 -8.82 -13.99
C ALA A 379 3.01 -8.39 -14.29
N ILE A 380 3.60 -7.56 -13.42
CA ILE A 380 5.03 -7.19 -13.49
C ILE A 380 5.89 -8.44 -13.31
N TYR A 381 5.63 -9.25 -12.28
CA TYR A 381 6.38 -10.45 -11.97
C TYR A 381 6.43 -11.41 -13.17
N HIS A 382 5.28 -11.67 -13.82
CA HIS A 382 5.18 -12.59 -14.96
C HIS A 382 5.42 -11.94 -16.34
N GLY A 383 5.62 -10.63 -16.41
CA GLY A 383 5.92 -9.94 -17.66
C GLY A 383 4.72 -9.83 -18.62
N VAL A 384 3.49 -9.73 -18.10
CA VAL A 384 2.24 -9.69 -18.88
C VAL A 384 1.66 -8.27 -18.91
N PRO A 385 1.52 -7.62 -20.09
CA PRO A 385 0.98 -6.28 -20.19
C PRO A 385 -0.52 -6.20 -19.86
N ILE A 386 -0.99 -5.00 -19.51
CA ILE A 386 -2.29 -4.79 -18.87
C ILE A 386 -3.25 -3.99 -19.78
N VAL A 387 -4.50 -4.44 -19.87
CA VAL A 387 -5.63 -3.56 -20.21
C VAL A 387 -6.35 -3.21 -18.91
N GLY A 388 -6.28 -1.95 -18.52
CA GLY A 388 -6.74 -1.45 -17.23
C GLY A 388 -8.19 -1.01 -17.25
N LEU A 389 -8.98 -1.48 -16.28
CA LEU A 389 -10.37 -1.07 -16.04
C LEU A 389 -10.54 -0.53 -14.61
N PRO A 390 -10.04 0.67 -14.30
CA PRO A 390 -10.02 1.21 -12.94
C PRO A 390 -11.43 1.47 -12.42
N LEU A 391 -11.76 0.85 -11.29
CA LEU A 391 -13.09 0.94 -10.69
C LEU A 391 -13.13 2.00 -9.59
N MET A 392 -12.19 1.96 -8.65
CA MET A 392 -12.24 2.74 -7.40
C MET A 392 -10.88 2.82 -6.68
N PHE A 393 -10.80 3.60 -5.61
CA PHE A 393 -9.62 3.73 -4.74
C PHE A 393 -8.33 4.06 -5.51
N ASP A 394 -7.24 3.35 -5.22
CA ASP A 394 -5.90 3.55 -5.77
C ASP A 394 -5.72 3.02 -7.21
N GLN A 395 -6.74 2.36 -7.75
CA GLN A 395 -6.67 1.68 -9.05
C GLN A 395 -6.33 2.59 -10.23
N PRO A 396 -6.94 3.79 -10.39
CA PRO A 396 -6.57 4.70 -11.47
C PRO A 396 -5.09 5.10 -11.41
N ASP A 397 -4.62 5.50 -10.23
CA ASP A 397 -3.22 5.88 -9.99
C ASP A 397 -2.23 4.74 -10.24
N ASN A 398 -2.61 3.51 -9.86
CA ASN A 398 -1.76 2.36 -10.09
C ASN A 398 -1.62 2.10 -11.60
N LEU A 399 -2.71 2.20 -12.36
CA LEU A 399 -2.68 2.00 -13.81
C LEU A 399 -1.99 3.15 -14.53
N SER A 400 -2.11 4.40 -14.06
CA SER A 400 -1.41 5.55 -14.67
C SER A 400 0.11 5.36 -14.66
N ARG A 401 0.66 4.81 -13.57
CA ARG A 401 2.09 4.45 -13.47
C ARG A 401 2.52 3.41 -14.51
N MET A 402 1.63 2.44 -14.79
CA MET A 402 1.87 1.40 -15.79
C MET A 402 1.76 1.95 -17.22
N VAL A 403 0.86 2.91 -17.47
CA VAL A 403 0.76 3.65 -18.73
C VAL A 403 2.04 4.45 -18.98
N VAL A 404 2.55 5.18 -17.98
CA VAL A 404 3.82 5.94 -18.10
C VAL A 404 5.00 5.02 -18.45
N ARG A 405 4.97 3.77 -18.00
CA ARG A 405 5.98 2.75 -18.31
C ARG A 405 5.77 2.08 -19.67
N GLY A 406 4.71 2.42 -20.40
CA GLY A 406 4.34 1.80 -21.67
C GLY A 406 3.97 0.33 -21.52
N THR A 407 3.36 -0.05 -20.40
CA THR A 407 3.01 -1.45 -20.06
C THR A 407 1.51 -1.68 -19.89
N ALA A 408 0.71 -0.62 -19.97
CA ALA A 408 -0.74 -0.71 -19.86
C ALA A 408 -1.46 0.29 -20.77
N LYS A 409 -2.69 -0.06 -21.15
CA LYS A 409 -3.69 0.84 -21.76
C LYS A 409 -4.90 0.89 -20.84
N VAL A 410 -5.40 2.08 -20.52
CA VAL A 410 -6.56 2.25 -19.61
C VAL A 410 -7.81 2.52 -20.42
N VAL A 411 -8.92 1.87 -20.02
CA VAL A 411 -10.27 2.10 -20.52
C VAL A 411 -11.11 2.64 -19.38
N ASP A 412 -11.71 3.81 -19.57
CA ASP A 412 -12.61 4.39 -18.58
C ASP A 412 -13.93 3.63 -18.59
N ILE A 413 -14.37 3.18 -17.42
CA ILE A 413 -15.63 2.46 -17.24
C ILE A 413 -16.86 3.32 -17.51
N ALA A 414 -16.73 4.64 -17.44
CA ALA A 414 -17.83 5.55 -17.69
C ALA A 414 -18.17 5.64 -19.18
N THR A 415 -17.17 5.48 -20.05
CA THR A 415 -17.28 5.55 -21.51
C THR A 415 -17.02 4.20 -22.19
N LEU A 416 -17.04 3.11 -21.43
CA LEU A 416 -16.80 1.77 -21.95
C LEU A 416 -17.91 1.37 -22.92
N ASP A 417 -17.50 1.09 -24.15
CA ASP A 417 -18.27 0.35 -25.14
C ASP A 417 -17.39 -0.72 -25.80
N ARG A 418 -18.01 -1.57 -26.61
CA ARG A 418 -17.33 -2.64 -27.34
C ARG A 418 -16.21 -2.14 -28.24
N ALA A 419 -16.39 -1.03 -28.94
CA ALA A 419 -15.39 -0.54 -29.89
C ALA A 419 -14.13 -0.05 -29.17
N VAL A 420 -14.31 0.76 -28.11
CA VAL A 420 -13.23 1.26 -27.25
C VAL A 420 -12.48 0.09 -26.61
N PHE A 421 -13.20 -0.92 -26.11
CA PHE A 421 -12.57 -2.06 -25.44
C PHE A 421 -11.80 -2.96 -26.42
N VAL A 422 -12.35 -3.21 -27.62
CA VAL A 422 -11.61 -3.94 -28.70
C VAL A 422 -10.36 -3.18 -29.13
N GLU A 423 -10.44 -1.86 -29.28
CA GLU A 423 -9.28 -1.04 -29.64
C GLU A 423 -8.17 -1.16 -28.58
N ALA A 424 -8.51 -1.03 -27.30
CA ALA A 424 -7.55 -1.17 -26.22
C ALA A 424 -6.91 -2.57 -26.17
N LEU A 425 -7.71 -3.63 -26.35
CA LEU A 425 -7.21 -5.00 -26.44
C LEU A 425 -6.26 -5.19 -27.62
N ARG A 426 -6.63 -4.71 -28.81
CA ARG A 426 -5.79 -4.81 -30.02
C ARG A 426 -4.48 -4.06 -29.86
N ALA A 427 -4.49 -2.87 -29.27
CA ALA A 427 -3.28 -2.12 -28.99
C ALA A 427 -2.31 -2.93 -28.13
N VAL A 428 -2.77 -3.45 -26.98
CA VAL A 428 -1.90 -4.21 -26.06
C VAL A 428 -1.51 -5.59 -26.60
N LEU A 429 -2.37 -6.24 -27.40
CA LEU A 429 -2.09 -7.54 -28.02
C LEU A 429 -1.04 -7.47 -29.13
N TYR A 430 -1.08 -6.42 -29.95
CA TYR A 430 -0.39 -6.39 -31.24
C TYR A 430 0.68 -5.31 -31.37
N GLU A 431 0.70 -4.29 -30.52
CA GLU A 431 1.81 -3.35 -30.45
C GLU A 431 2.95 -3.94 -29.60
N PRO A 432 4.14 -4.25 -30.17
CA PRO A 432 5.19 -4.97 -29.46
C PRO A 432 5.72 -4.25 -28.21
N SER A 433 5.64 -2.91 -28.21
CA SER A 433 6.14 -2.03 -27.15
C SER A 433 5.60 -2.42 -25.77
N TYR A 434 4.31 -2.77 -25.65
CA TYR A 434 3.71 -3.16 -24.37
C TYR A 434 4.35 -4.43 -23.79
N ARG A 435 4.52 -5.46 -24.62
CA ARG A 435 5.12 -6.73 -24.23
C ARG A 435 6.59 -6.55 -23.88
N GLU A 436 7.34 -5.85 -24.73
CA GLU A 436 8.78 -5.62 -24.54
C GLU A 436 9.05 -4.80 -23.27
N ASN A 437 8.29 -3.72 -23.04
CA ASN A 437 8.40 -2.91 -21.84
C ASN A 437 8.07 -3.71 -20.58
N MET A 438 7.01 -4.52 -20.61
CA MET A 438 6.62 -5.31 -19.46
C MET A 438 7.63 -6.43 -19.16
N GLN A 439 8.17 -7.10 -20.19
CA GLN A 439 9.25 -8.08 -20.01
C GLN A 439 10.53 -7.44 -19.48
N ARG A 440 10.87 -6.23 -19.94
CA ARG A 440 11.99 -5.46 -19.39
C ARG A 440 11.75 -5.15 -17.91
N LEU A 441 10.54 -4.73 -17.55
CA LEU A 441 10.19 -4.41 -16.18
C LEU A 441 10.21 -5.65 -15.26
N SER A 442 9.72 -6.78 -15.75
CA SER A 442 9.81 -8.08 -15.09
C SER A 442 11.25 -8.48 -14.81
N ARG A 443 12.15 -8.36 -15.80
CA ARG A 443 13.58 -8.65 -15.58
C ARG A 443 14.19 -7.79 -14.47
N ILE A 444 13.88 -6.49 -14.43
CA ILE A 444 14.34 -5.58 -13.36
C ILE A 444 13.73 -5.98 -12.01
N HIS A 445 12.46 -6.37 -11.98
CA HIS A 445 11.78 -6.80 -10.76
C HIS A 445 12.42 -8.06 -10.16
N HIS A 446 12.84 -9.01 -10.99
CA HIS A 446 13.53 -10.23 -10.57
C HIS A 446 15.00 -10.03 -10.22
N ASP A 447 15.65 -9.01 -10.77
CA ASP A 447 17.07 -8.71 -10.55
C ASP A 447 17.31 -8.03 -9.19
N GLN A 448 17.16 -8.81 -8.12
CA GLN A 448 17.33 -8.36 -6.74
C GLN A 448 18.18 -9.35 -5.93
N PRO A 449 19.00 -8.87 -4.98
CA PRO A 449 19.92 -9.73 -4.22
C PRO A 449 19.20 -10.68 -3.24
N MET A 450 17.97 -10.35 -2.86
CA MET A 450 17.15 -11.13 -1.92
C MET A 450 15.69 -11.05 -2.36
N LYS A 451 14.99 -12.20 -2.32
CA LYS A 451 13.57 -12.25 -2.63
C LYS A 451 12.78 -11.32 -1.71
N PRO A 452 11.71 -10.66 -2.20
CA PRO A 452 10.97 -9.68 -1.39
C PRO A 452 10.39 -10.25 -0.09
N LEU A 453 9.86 -11.49 -0.10
CA LEU A 453 9.35 -12.13 1.11
C LEU A 453 10.47 -12.42 2.12
N ASP A 454 11.60 -12.98 1.67
CA ASP A 454 12.76 -13.22 2.54
C ASP A 454 13.26 -11.92 3.18
N ARG A 455 13.29 -10.82 2.42
CA ARG A 455 13.64 -9.49 2.92
C ARG A 455 12.69 -9.03 4.03
N ALA A 456 11.38 -9.21 3.84
CA ALA A 456 10.39 -8.84 4.85
C ALA A 456 10.61 -9.60 6.16
N ILE A 457 10.78 -10.92 6.07
CA ILE A 457 11.01 -11.80 7.22
C ILE A 457 12.30 -11.46 7.93
N PHE A 458 13.39 -11.23 7.18
CA PHE A 458 14.67 -10.82 7.75
C PHE A 458 14.52 -9.59 8.65
N TRP A 459 13.77 -8.58 8.20
CA TRP A 459 13.59 -7.33 8.96
C TRP A 459 12.65 -7.48 10.15
N ILE A 460 11.62 -8.33 10.06
CA ILE A 460 10.79 -8.69 11.22
C ILE A 460 11.65 -9.36 12.29
N GLU A 461 12.40 -10.39 11.90
CA GLU A 461 13.30 -11.08 12.83
C GLU A 461 14.42 -10.17 13.33
N PHE A 462 14.89 -9.22 12.53
CA PHE A 462 15.88 -8.22 12.95
C PHE A 462 15.34 -7.39 14.12
N VAL A 463 14.11 -6.91 14.00
CA VAL A 463 13.45 -6.16 15.08
C VAL A 463 13.32 -7.02 16.33
N MET A 464 12.93 -8.28 16.19
CA MET A 464 12.82 -9.22 17.32
C MET A 464 14.17 -9.47 18.00
N ARG A 465 15.22 -9.77 17.22
CA ARG A 465 16.56 -10.07 17.74
C ARG A 465 17.19 -8.89 18.50
N ASN A 466 16.86 -7.66 18.10
CA ASN A 466 17.49 -6.45 18.64
C ASN A 466 16.59 -5.66 19.59
N GLY A 467 15.36 -6.11 19.84
CA GLY A 467 14.39 -5.38 20.67
C GLY A 467 13.99 -4.02 20.06
N GLY A 468 13.92 -3.93 18.73
CA GLY A 468 13.66 -2.69 17.99
C GLY A 468 14.77 -2.29 17.01
N ALA A 469 14.59 -1.13 16.38
CA ALA A 469 15.52 -0.54 15.42
C ALA A 469 15.65 0.99 15.56
N PRO A 470 15.89 1.55 16.77
CA PRO A 470 15.90 3.00 16.98
C PRO A 470 16.97 3.75 16.16
N HIS A 471 18.08 3.08 15.81
CA HIS A 471 19.16 3.63 15.00
C HIS A 471 18.79 3.84 13.51
N LEU A 472 17.68 3.26 13.05
CA LEU A 472 17.14 3.48 11.70
C LEU A 472 16.06 4.56 11.66
N ARG A 473 15.62 5.05 12.83
CA ARG A 473 14.61 6.11 12.93
C ARG A 473 15.26 7.48 12.76
N THR A 474 14.65 8.31 11.94
CA THR A 474 15.11 9.68 11.68
C THR A 474 14.86 10.60 12.88
N GLN A 475 15.78 11.55 13.12
CA GLN A 475 15.59 12.60 14.12
C GLN A 475 14.53 13.64 13.70
N SER A 476 14.18 13.70 12.41
CA SER A 476 13.26 14.71 11.87
C SER A 476 11.90 14.73 12.56
N PHE A 477 11.39 13.59 13.03
CA PHE A 477 10.09 13.51 13.71
C PHE A 477 10.09 14.12 15.11
N ARG A 478 11.28 14.34 15.70
CA ARG A 478 11.46 14.90 17.04
C ARG A 478 11.87 16.38 17.00
N MET A 479 11.89 16.97 15.82
CA MET A 479 12.27 18.36 15.61
C MET A 479 11.03 19.24 15.44
N SER A 480 11.11 20.49 15.89
CA SER A 480 10.12 21.49 15.51
C SER A 480 10.24 21.78 14.01
N TRP A 481 9.13 22.22 13.41
CA TRP A 481 9.11 22.63 12.00
C TRP A 481 10.18 23.68 11.68
N MET A 482 10.39 24.64 12.59
CA MET A 482 11.42 25.68 12.44
C MET A 482 12.83 25.10 12.39
N ALA A 483 13.18 24.21 13.31
CA ALA A 483 14.49 23.57 13.37
C ALA A 483 14.72 22.64 12.16
N TYR A 484 13.70 21.86 11.78
CA TYR A 484 13.77 20.95 10.63
C TYR A 484 14.09 21.70 9.32
N HIS A 485 13.50 22.87 9.11
CA HIS A 485 13.76 23.72 7.95
C HIS A 485 14.88 24.76 8.16
N SER A 486 15.58 24.71 9.29
CA SER A 486 16.66 25.65 9.65
C SER A 486 16.24 27.13 9.58
N ILE A 487 14.97 27.42 9.84
CA ILE A 487 14.42 28.78 9.76
C ILE A 487 15.04 29.68 10.81
N ASP A 488 15.24 29.16 12.02
CA ASP A 488 15.96 29.80 13.12
C ASP A 488 17.40 30.20 12.73
N VAL A 489 18.13 29.30 12.05
CA VAL A 489 19.47 29.56 11.54
C VAL A 489 19.46 30.62 10.45
N ILE A 490 18.56 30.51 9.46
CA ILE A 490 18.45 31.47 8.35
C ILE A 490 18.15 32.86 8.89
N LEU A 491 17.18 32.99 9.80
CA LEU A 491 16.82 34.28 10.41
C LEU A 491 17.98 34.87 11.21
N THR A 492 18.72 34.04 11.95
CA THR A 492 19.90 34.49 12.72
C THR A 492 21.01 35.03 11.80
N LEU A 493 21.30 34.34 10.70
CA LEU A 493 22.30 34.77 9.71
C LEU A 493 21.87 36.05 8.98
N LEU A 494 20.59 36.17 8.61
CA LEU A 494 20.05 37.38 8.00
C LEU A 494 20.14 38.59 8.94
N MET A 495 19.80 38.41 10.22
CA MET A 495 19.93 39.46 11.23
C MET A 495 21.39 39.90 11.43
N ALA A 496 22.33 38.96 11.45
CA ALA A 496 23.76 39.27 11.52
C ALA A 496 24.24 40.05 10.29
N LEU A 497 23.81 39.67 9.08
CA LEU A 497 24.13 40.38 7.84
C LEU A 497 23.56 41.81 7.84
N LEU A 498 22.30 41.99 8.23
CA LEU A 498 21.67 43.31 8.32
C LEU A 498 22.38 44.20 9.34
N LEU A 499 22.81 43.65 10.48
CA LEU A 499 23.60 44.37 11.48
C LEU A 499 24.97 44.79 10.93
N LEU A 500 25.67 43.92 10.21
CA LEU A 500 26.94 44.24 9.56
C LEU A 500 26.77 45.36 8.52
N LEU A 501 25.76 45.27 7.66
CA LEU A 501 25.45 46.31 6.67
C LEU A 501 25.11 47.65 7.33
N LEU A 502 24.35 47.63 8.44
CA LEU A 502 24.05 48.82 9.22
C LEU A 502 25.32 49.44 9.82
N ILE A 503 26.19 48.64 10.43
CA ILE A 503 27.48 49.10 10.99
C ILE A 503 28.34 49.72 9.88
N MET A 504 28.46 49.06 8.73
CA MET A 504 29.17 49.59 7.57
C MET A 504 28.57 50.91 7.09
N PHE A 505 27.25 50.99 6.96
CA PHE A 505 26.57 52.22 6.56
C PHE A 505 26.83 53.36 7.55
N LEU A 506 26.74 53.09 8.86
CA LEU A 506 27.02 54.07 9.90
C LEU A 506 28.49 54.50 9.90
N ALA A 507 29.42 53.56 9.69
CA ALA A 507 30.84 53.84 9.55
C ALA A 507 31.13 54.72 8.33
N ILE A 508 30.58 54.37 7.16
CA ILE A 508 30.68 55.16 5.93
C ILE A 508 30.09 56.56 6.16
N LYS A 509 28.87 56.68 6.70
CA LYS A 509 28.23 57.95 7.01
C LYS A 509 29.08 58.81 7.96
N LYS A 510 29.72 58.19 8.95
CA LYS A 510 30.64 58.86 9.88
C LYS A 510 31.94 59.29 9.17
N CYS A 511 32.52 58.46 8.31
CA CYS A 511 33.67 58.83 7.50
C CYS A 511 33.34 60.01 6.57
N PHE A 512 32.19 59.99 5.88
CA PHE A 512 31.73 61.10 5.05
C PHE A 512 31.48 62.37 5.87
N SER A 513 30.85 62.28 7.05
CA SER A 513 30.61 63.47 7.88
C SER A 513 31.90 64.06 8.47
N VAL A 514 32.93 63.25 8.68
CA VAL A 514 34.26 63.72 9.10
C VAL A 514 35.05 64.32 7.93
N LEU A 515 35.04 63.68 6.75
CA LEU A 515 35.78 64.15 5.57
C LEU A 515 35.16 65.40 4.92
N PHE A 516 33.83 65.55 4.99
CA PHE A 516 33.10 66.68 4.39
C PHE A 516 32.60 67.71 5.43
N LYS A 517 33.15 67.72 6.65
CA LYS A 517 32.96 68.83 7.59
C LYS A 517 33.48 70.12 6.92
N LYS A 518 32.58 71.05 6.59
CA LYS A 518 32.96 72.41 6.16
C LYS A 518 33.88 73.00 7.23
N LYS A 519 35.14 73.30 6.87
CA LYS A 519 35.99 74.19 7.67
C LYS A 519 35.26 75.54 7.75
N VAL A 520 34.70 75.86 8.90
CA VAL A 520 34.29 77.23 9.21
C VAL A 520 35.59 78.03 9.25
N LYS A 521 35.75 79.01 8.34
CA LYS A 521 36.82 80.01 8.46
C LYS A 521 36.52 80.81 9.74
N CYS A 522 37.40 80.75 10.73
CA CYS A 522 37.46 81.81 11.73
C CYS A 522 38.02 83.05 11.04
N GLU A 523 37.30 84.18 11.17
CA GLU A 523 37.76 85.52 10.80
C GLU A 523 38.90 86.00 11.70
#